data_AF-A0AAN9B3H3-F1
#
_entry.id   AF-A0AAN9B3H3-F1
#
_cell.length_a   1.000
_cell.length_b   1.000
_cell.length_c   1.000
_cell.angle_alpha   90.00
_cell.angle_beta   90.00
_cell.angle_gamma   90.00
#
_symmetry.space_group_name_H-M   'P 1'
#
loop_
_entity.id
_entity.type
_entity.pdbx_description
1 polymer ?
#
loop_
_entity_poly.entity_id
_entity_poly.type
_entity_poly.pdbx_seq_one_letter_code
_entity_poly.pdbx_strand_id
1 'polypeptide(L)'
;MPSSVPVSEFDRGRLDSRNIPGAVVEVTPTETYRIGTEHGTVNTTFSRSELLKGDSNIVRDVNPELMSVRHLAGLHSAHGGQGFSKCSCGSTCSSKRCTCKKSAVKCNSHCHPRNGKCTNK
;
A
#
# COMPACT_ATOMS: atom_id res chain seq x y z
N MET A 1 18.05 -12.41 -6.67
CA MET A 1 16.85 -13.25 -6.95
C MET A 1 15.66 -12.34 -7.17
N PRO A 2 14.86 -12.54 -8.24
CA PRO A 2 13.60 -11.84 -8.45
C PRO A 2 12.54 -12.35 -7.46
N SER A 3 11.93 -11.43 -6.72
CA SER A 3 10.99 -11.75 -5.66
C SER A 3 9.94 -10.65 -5.56
N SER A 4 8.69 -11.05 -5.44
CA SER A 4 7.56 -10.12 -5.38
C SER A 4 7.05 -10.02 -3.95
N VAL A 5 6.76 -8.80 -3.52
CA VAL A 5 6.15 -8.54 -2.20
C VAL A 5 4.62 -8.53 -2.37
N PRO A 6 3.87 -9.39 -1.66
CA PRO A 6 2.41 -9.35 -1.70
C PRO A 6 1.90 -8.08 -1.03
N VAL A 7 0.94 -7.41 -1.67
CA VAL A 7 0.31 -6.20 -1.14
C VAL A 7 -1.07 -6.55 -0.60
N SER A 8 -1.34 -6.09 0.62
CA SER A 8 -2.65 -6.22 1.26
C SER A 8 -3.75 -5.57 0.44
N GLU A 9 -4.95 -6.15 0.48
CA GLU A 9 -6.13 -5.59 -0.22
C GLU A 9 -6.49 -4.19 0.25
N PHE A 10 -6.14 -3.87 1.50
CA PHE A 10 -6.35 -2.52 2.05
C PHE A 10 -5.43 -1.48 1.41
N ASP A 11 -4.25 -1.90 0.94
CA ASP A 11 -3.22 -1.00 0.43
C ASP A 11 -3.22 -0.87 -1.10
N ARG A 12 -4.13 -1.58 -1.79
CA ARG A 12 -4.27 -1.60 -3.25
C ARG A 12 -5.70 -1.28 -3.71
N GLY A 13 -5.84 -0.58 -4.83
CA GLY A 13 -7.11 -0.44 -5.55
C GLY A 13 -7.54 -1.75 -6.21
N ARG A 14 -8.82 -1.84 -6.62
CA ARG A 14 -9.38 -3.06 -7.25
C ARG A 14 -8.68 -3.45 -8.56
N LEU A 15 -8.15 -2.46 -9.27
CA LEU A 15 -7.45 -2.63 -10.54
C LEU A 15 -5.93 -2.68 -10.37
N ASP A 16 -5.42 -2.56 -9.15
CA ASP A 16 -3.98 -2.54 -8.90
C ASP A 16 -3.40 -3.95 -8.83
N SER A 17 -2.13 -4.04 -9.19
CA SER A 17 -1.34 -5.26 -9.09
C SER A 17 -1.34 -5.79 -7.66
N ARG A 18 -1.50 -7.12 -7.54
CA ARG A 18 -1.52 -7.78 -6.23
C ARG A 18 -0.16 -7.82 -5.55
N ASN A 19 0.90 -7.73 -6.35
CA ASN A 19 2.27 -7.95 -5.95
C ASN A 19 3.13 -6.81 -6.51
N ILE A 20 4.10 -6.37 -5.73
CA ILE A 20 5.13 -5.43 -6.17
C ILE A 20 6.34 -6.25 -6.65
N PRO A 21 6.75 -6.14 -7.92
CA PRO A 21 7.95 -6.82 -8.42
C PRO A 21 9.20 -6.17 -7.81
N GLY A 22 10.16 -7.02 -7.40
CA GLY A 22 11.34 -6.58 -6.68
C GLY A 22 12.54 -7.50 -6.88
N ALA A 23 13.72 -7.01 -6.50
CA ALA A 23 14.94 -7.79 -6.39
C ALA A 23 15.43 -7.80 -4.93
N VAL A 24 15.95 -8.94 -4.48
CA VAL A 24 16.62 -9.00 -3.16
C VAL A 24 17.88 -8.12 -3.19
N VAL A 25 17.94 -7.13 -2.30
CA VAL A 25 19.07 -6.20 -2.15
C VAL A 25 19.98 -6.63 -1.01
N GLU A 26 19.40 -7.07 0.11
CA GLU A 26 20.14 -7.44 1.31
C GLU A 26 19.62 -8.77 1.84
N VAL A 27 20.53 -9.62 2.28
CA VAL A 27 20.23 -10.87 2.99
C VAL A 27 20.86 -10.75 4.38
N THR A 28 20.01 -10.66 5.40
CA THR A 28 20.46 -10.61 6.80
C THR A 28 20.85 -12.02 7.26
N PRO A 29 21.80 -12.17 8.20
CA PRO A 29 22.21 -13.49 8.72
C PRO A 29 21.08 -14.33 9.34
N THR A 30 19.93 -13.71 9.64
CA THR A 30 18.71 -14.33 10.16
C THR A 30 17.79 -14.91 9.07
N GLU A 31 18.30 -15.14 7.85
CA GLU A 31 17.51 -15.59 6.68
C GLU A 31 16.35 -14.66 6.29
N THR A 32 16.49 -13.37 6.56
CA THR A 32 15.53 -12.35 6.14
C THR A 32 16.08 -11.55 4.95
N TYR A 33 15.17 -11.13 4.09
CA TYR A 33 15.47 -10.55 2.79
C TYR A 33 14.90 -9.13 2.73
N ARG A 34 15.70 -8.16 2.30
CA ARG A 34 15.20 -6.84 1.89
C ARG A 34 14.99 -6.82 0.40
N ILE A 35 13.83 -6.28 0.01
CA ILE A 35 13.45 -6.18 -1.39
C ILE A 35 13.57 -4.73 -1.86
N GLY A 36 14.31 -4.56 -2.95
CA GLY A 36 14.43 -3.33 -3.71
C GLY A 36 13.54 -3.35 -4.92
N THR A 37 12.94 -2.21 -5.23
CA THR A 37 12.08 -1.98 -6.39
C THR A 37 12.64 -0.82 -7.19
N GLU A 38 12.11 -0.58 -8.40
CA GLU A 38 12.49 0.56 -9.23
C GLU A 38 12.24 1.91 -8.53
N HIS A 39 11.26 1.98 -7.63
CA HIS A 39 10.87 3.21 -6.95
C HIS A 39 11.54 3.39 -5.58
N GLY A 40 12.01 2.32 -4.95
CA GLY A 40 12.61 2.37 -3.62
C GLY A 40 12.85 1.00 -3.01
N THR A 41 13.53 0.97 -1.87
CA THR A 41 13.79 -0.23 -1.09
C THR A 41 12.81 -0.33 0.06
N VAL A 42 12.24 -1.51 0.28
CA VAL A 42 11.32 -1.73 1.40
C VAL A 42 12.09 -1.65 2.71
N ASN A 43 11.62 -0.80 3.64
CA ASN A 43 12.24 -0.65 4.96
C ASN A 43 12.13 -1.92 5.82
N THR A 44 11.06 -2.70 5.64
CA THR A 44 10.84 -3.97 6.33
C THR A 44 11.58 -5.12 5.63
N THR A 45 12.13 -6.03 6.43
CA THR A 45 12.65 -7.31 5.96
C THR A 45 11.52 -8.34 5.87
N PHE A 46 11.67 -9.31 4.96
CA PHE A 46 10.71 -10.40 4.78
C PHE A 46 11.39 -11.75 4.93
N SER A 47 10.66 -12.72 5.44
CA SER A 47 11.04 -14.13 5.38
C SER A 47 10.83 -14.67 3.96
N ARG A 48 11.51 -15.78 3.64
CA ARG A 48 11.33 -16.46 2.34
C ARG A 48 9.88 -16.88 2.06
N SER A 49 9.13 -17.22 3.10
CA SER A 49 7.72 -17.63 3.02
C SER A 49 6.76 -16.49 2.69
N GLU A 50 7.13 -15.26 3.04
CA GLU A 50 6.32 -14.07 2.75
C GLU A 50 6.55 -13.54 1.33
N LEU A 51 7.62 -13.99 0.68
CA LEU A 51 7.97 -13.58 -0.67
C LEU A 51 7.43 -14.56 -1.70
N LEU A 52 6.87 -14.00 -2.78
CA LEU A 52 6.49 -14.77 -3.94
C LEU A 52 7.65 -14.81 -4.92
N LYS A 53 7.86 -15.93 -5.61
CA LYS A 53 8.80 -15.96 -6.74
C LYS A 53 8.32 -14.96 -7.79
N GLY A 54 9.19 -14.02 -8.15
CA GLY A 54 8.91 -13.03 -9.19
C GLY A 54 9.49 -13.45 -10.54
N ASP A 55 8.95 -12.91 -11.62
CA ASP A 55 9.54 -13.05 -12.94
C ASP A 55 10.87 -12.29 -13.03
N SER A 56 11.87 -12.96 -13.59
CA SER A 56 13.29 -12.60 -13.52
C SER A 56 13.73 -11.32 -14.24
N ASN A 57 12.82 -10.65 -14.94
CA ASN A 57 13.20 -9.60 -15.90
C ASN A 57 12.80 -8.17 -15.51
N ILE A 58 12.18 -7.96 -14.34
CA ILE A 58 11.48 -6.68 -14.09
C ILE A 58 12.35 -5.63 -13.41
N VAL A 59 13.27 -5.99 -12.49
CA VAL A 59 13.99 -5.00 -11.67
C VAL A 59 15.48 -5.01 -12.00
N ARG A 60 15.89 -4.06 -12.86
CA ARG A 60 17.30 -3.82 -13.22
C ARG A 60 17.92 -2.65 -12.47
N ASP A 61 17.10 -1.71 -12.03
CA ASP A 61 17.52 -0.53 -11.31
C ASP A 61 16.77 -0.48 -9.97
N VAL A 62 17.51 -0.31 -8.87
CA VAL A 62 16.94 -0.32 -7.52
C VAL A 62 17.28 1.00 -6.86
N ASN A 63 16.25 1.74 -6.46
CA ASN A 63 16.46 2.96 -5.69
C ASN A 63 16.72 2.59 -4.20
N PRO A 64 17.82 3.07 -3.59
CA PRO A 64 18.15 2.79 -2.18
C PRO A 64 17.24 3.51 -1.17
N GLU A 65 16.35 4.40 -1.61
CA GLU A 65 15.45 5.13 -0.70
C GLU A 65 14.52 4.18 0.06
N LEU A 66 14.57 4.24 1.39
CA LEU A 66 13.79 3.37 2.26
C LEU A 66 12.33 3.85 2.35
N MET A 67 11.42 2.99 1.89
CA MET A 67 9.99 3.28 1.87
C MET A 67 9.17 2.17 2.52
N SER A 68 7.96 2.50 2.95
CA SER A 68 6.99 1.50 3.41
C SER A 68 6.39 0.75 2.22
N VAL A 69 6.00 -0.52 2.43
CA VAL A 69 5.28 -1.33 1.42
C VAL A 69 4.07 -0.59 0.87
N ARG A 70 3.30 0.09 1.73
CA ARG A 70 2.15 0.90 1.35
C ARG A 70 2.50 2.03 0.40
N HIS A 71 3.60 2.72 0.66
CA HIS A 71 4.03 3.83 -0.19
C HIS A 71 4.46 3.32 -1.57
N LEU A 72 5.24 2.23 -1.59
CA LEU A 72 5.65 1.57 -2.83
C LEU A 72 4.45 1.00 -3.60
N ALA A 73 3.45 0.44 -2.92
CA ALA A 73 2.20 -0.01 -3.53
C ALA A 73 1.44 1.15 -4.21
N GLY A 74 1.48 2.34 -3.61
CA GLY A 74 0.93 3.55 -4.21
C GLY A 74 1.69 4.01 -5.46
N LEU A 75 3.04 3.94 -5.44
CA LEU A 75 3.88 4.30 -6.59
C LEU A 75 3.73 3.31 -7.75
N HIS A 76 3.62 2.01 -7.45
CA HIS A 76 3.37 0.96 -8.43
C HIS A 76 1.89 0.89 -8.89
N SER A 77 0.99 1.65 -8.28
CA SER A 77 -0.40 1.71 -8.71
C SER A 77 -0.57 2.69 -9.86
N ALA A 78 -1.13 2.21 -10.97
CA ALA A 78 -1.54 3.06 -12.08
C ALA A 78 -2.69 4.03 -11.72
N HIS A 79 -3.37 3.82 -10.59
CA HIS A 79 -4.59 4.54 -10.20
C HIS A 79 -4.47 5.29 -8.86
N GLY A 80 -3.25 5.50 -8.36
CA GLY A 80 -3.01 6.31 -7.14
C GLY A 80 -3.10 5.54 -5.82
N GLY A 81 -3.01 4.21 -5.85
CA GLY A 81 -2.86 3.35 -4.68
C GLY A 81 -4.16 3.14 -3.89
N GLN A 82 -4.03 3.09 -2.56
CA GLN A 82 -5.08 2.83 -1.57
C GLN A 82 -6.49 3.22 -2.05
N GLY A 83 -7.21 2.24 -2.60
CA GLY A 83 -8.60 2.41 -3.04
C GLY A 83 -9.60 2.55 -1.88
N PHE A 84 -9.09 2.77 -0.66
CA PHE A 84 -9.84 2.74 0.58
C PHE A 84 -9.58 3.99 1.42
N SER A 85 -10.33 5.05 1.15
CA SER A 85 -10.40 6.23 2.01
C SER A 85 -11.58 6.12 2.98
N LYS A 86 -11.31 5.85 4.26
CA LYS A 86 -12.32 5.97 5.33
C LYS A 86 -11.99 7.11 6.29
N CYS A 87 -13.02 7.81 6.77
CA CYS A 87 -12.86 8.68 7.92
C CYS A 87 -13.14 7.91 9.22
N SER A 88 -12.52 8.34 10.32
CA SER A 88 -12.72 7.80 11.67
C SER A 88 -13.62 8.70 12.53
N CYS A 89 -14.48 9.50 11.91
CA CYS A 89 -15.31 10.47 12.61
C CYS A 89 -16.37 9.79 13.49
N GLY A 90 -16.45 10.17 14.77
CA GLY A 90 -17.60 9.83 15.63
C GLY A 90 -18.80 10.80 15.47
N SER A 91 -18.60 11.90 14.75
CA SER A 91 -19.54 13.01 14.59
C SER A 91 -20.16 13.04 13.19
N THR A 92 -20.95 14.08 12.89
CA THR A 92 -21.74 14.19 11.67
C THR A 92 -20.96 14.42 10.37
N CYS A 93 -19.62 14.45 10.39
CA CYS A 93 -18.79 14.74 9.20
C CYS A 93 -19.09 16.08 8.50
N SER A 94 -19.61 17.07 9.24
CA SER A 94 -19.98 18.38 8.67
C SER A 94 -18.78 19.29 8.39
N SER A 95 -17.69 19.15 9.14
CA SER A 95 -16.50 20.01 9.09
C SER A 95 -15.31 19.36 8.39
N LYS A 96 -14.30 20.17 8.04
CA LYS A 96 -13.00 19.73 7.49
C LYS A 96 -12.16 18.87 8.47
N ARG A 97 -12.66 18.59 9.68
CA ARG A 97 -12.11 17.53 10.55
C ARG A 97 -12.34 16.13 9.98
N CYS A 98 -13.35 15.96 9.14
CA CYS A 98 -13.56 14.74 8.39
C CYS A 98 -12.58 14.67 7.21
N THR A 99 -11.78 13.60 7.15
CA THR A 99 -10.82 13.38 6.06
C THR A 99 -11.50 13.32 4.70
N CYS A 100 -12.64 12.63 4.60
CA CYS A 100 -13.43 12.56 3.37
C CYS A 100 -13.89 13.96 2.93
N LYS A 101 -14.45 14.75 3.85
CA LYS A 101 -14.89 16.11 3.51
C LYS A 101 -13.74 17.06 3.17
N LYS A 102 -12.59 16.89 3.84
CA LYS A 102 -11.35 17.63 3.53
C LYS A 102 -10.84 17.31 2.14
N SER A 103 -10.93 16.05 1.71
CA SER A 103 -10.58 15.60 0.36
C SER A 103 -11.70 15.80 -0.66
N ALA A 104 -12.78 16.51 -0.33
CA ALA A 104 -13.96 16.71 -1.16
C ALA A 104 -14.63 15.40 -1.65
N VAL A 105 -14.48 14.31 -0.88
CA VAL A 105 -15.09 13.00 -1.14
C VAL A 105 -16.25 12.74 -0.15
N LYS A 106 -17.30 12.08 -0.63
CA LYS A 106 -18.42 11.64 0.20
C LYS A 106 -18.05 10.41 1.04
N CYS A 107 -18.53 10.34 2.28
CA CYS A 107 -18.34 9.16 3.12
C CYS A 107 -19.14 7.98 2.55
N ASN A 108 -18.48 6.84 2.39
CA ASN A 108 -19.12 5.60 1.95
C ASN A 108 -19.57 4.74 3.15
N SER A 109 -20.20 3.60 2.87
CA SER A 109 -20.66 2.63 3.87
C SER A 109 -19.52 2.07 4.75
N HIS A 110 -18.27 2.13 4.29
CA HIS A 110 -17.11 1.70 5.06
C HIS A 110 -16.64 2.73 6.10
N CYS A 111 -16.99 4.02 5.95
CA CYS A 111 -16.72 5.03 6.96
C CYS A 111 -17.58 4.82 8.21
N HIS A 112 -18.88 4.59 8.00
CA HIS A 112 -19.87 4.56 9.07
C HIS A 112 -20.90 3.42 8.88
N PRO A 113 -20.47 2.14 8.95
CA PRO A 113 -21.37 1.01 8.73
C PRO A 113 -22.51 0.90 9.77
N ARG A 114 -22.35 1.51 10.95
CA ARG A 114 -23.33 1.49 12.06
C ARG A 114 -23.82 2.87 12.50
N ASN A 115 -23.36 3.96 11.89
CA ASN A 115 -23.65 5.33 12.37
C ASN A 115 -24.36 6.16 11.31
N GLY A 116 -25.68 6.29 11.45
CA GLY A 116 -26.55 7.03 10.53
C GLY A 116 -26.41 8.55 10.58
N LYS A 117 -25.67 9.10 11.57
CA LYS A 117 -25.57 10.55 11.82
C LYS A 117 -24.63 11.30 10.85
N CYS A 118 -24.01 10.61 9.90
CA CYS A 118 -23.16 11.24 8.89
C CYS A 118 -23.98 12.12 7.94
N THR A 119 -23.61 13.39 7.79
CA THR A 119 -24.21 14.33 6.83
C THR A 119 -23.38 14.49 5.55
N ASN A 120 -22.18 13.90 5.49
CA ASN A 120 -21.33 13.89 4.29
C ASN A 120 -21.49 12.56 3.52
N LYS A 121 -22.67 12.33 2.94
CA LYS A 121 -23.00 11.13 2.15
C LYS A 121 -23.00 11.40 0.64
#